data_AF-A0A6P6WMY8-F1
#
_entry.id   AF-A0A6P6WMY8-F1
#
_cell.length_a   1.000
_cell.length_b   1.000
_cell.length_c   1.000
_cell.angle_alpha   90.00
_cell.angle_beta   90.00
_cell.angle_gamma   90.00
#
_symmetry.space_group_name_H-M   'P 1'
#
loop_
_entity.id
_entity.type
_entity.pdbx_description
1 polymer ?
#
loop_
_entity_poly.entity_id
_entity_poly.type
_entity_poly.pdbx_seq_one_letter_code
_entity_poly.pdbx_strand_id
1 'polypeptide(L)'
;MCFHIVFVDKCNGGLNQQRSAICNAVLAARIMNATLVLPELDANSFWHDDSGFQGIYDVEHFIRTLKYDVNIVERIPEISKNGKTRKLKAFKLEPPRDAPISWYTSKALEKMKEHGAIYLTPFSHRLAEEIDKPEYQRLRCRVNYHALRFKPHIMELSKSIVDRLRAQGHFMAIHLRFEMDMLAFAGCYDIFTPKEQEILKKYRKENFAEKKLIYEQRRAIGKCPLTPEEVGLILRAMGFNNTTRIYIASGELFGGERFMGPFQSMFPRLENHSTIDTTGELAKNTMGLVGSAVDYMVCLLADIFMPTYDGPSNFANNLMGHRLYYNFRTTIWPDRKALTPVFIARENGHTAGFEEAIRRVMLNTNFGGPHKRISPESFYTNSWPECFCQTPAQNPADGCPPKNISDILESRLQGSGVTDDGFVGSDVASVTDK
;
A
#
# COMPACT_ATOMS: atom_id res chain seq x y z
N MET A 1 14.73 15.18 -36.29
CA MET A 1 14.19 15.50 -34.94
C MET A 1 14.31 14.24 -34.11
N CYS A 2 15.18 14.22 -33.10
CA CYS A 2 15.15 13.15 -32.10
C CYS A 2 13.85 13.31 -31.31
N PHE A 3 12.80 12.58 -31.69
CA PHE A 3 11.52 12.59 -30.99
C PHE A 3 11.74 12.01 -29.59
N HIS A 4 12.04 12.86 -28.62
CA HIS A 4 11.92 12.50 -27.22
C HIS A 4 10.42 12.48 -26.95
N ILE A 5 9.85 11.29 -27.05
CA ILE A 5 8.45 11.05 -26.80
C ILE A 5 8.22 11.11 -25.28
N VAL A 6 7.26 11.92 -24.85
CA VAL A 6 7.02 12.21 -23.43
C VAL A 6 5.66 11.68 -22.97
N PHE A 7 5.66 10.97 -21.85
CA PHE A 7 4.48 10.42 -21.21
C PHE A 7 4.27 11.09 -19.86
N VAL A 8 3.06 11.61 -19.63
CA VAL A 8 2.64 12.21 -18.36
C VAL A 8 1.38 11.47 -17.90
N ASP A 9 1.26 11.22 -16.60
CA ASP A 9 0.09 10.59 -16.01
C ASP A 9 -0.39 11.32 -14.75
N LYS A 10 -1.70 11.19 -14.49
CA LYS A 10 -2.31 11.59 -13.22
C LYS A 10 -2.75 10.35 -12.44
N CYS A 11 -2.04 10.07 -11.36
CA CYS A 11 -2.34 9.00 -10.42
C CYS A 11 -3.45 9.45 -9.46
N ASN A 12 -4.66 8.93 -9.68
CA ASN A 12 -5.83 9.29 -8.85
C ASN A 12 -6.00 8.37 -7.65
N GLY A 13 -6.61 8.91 -6.58
CA GLY A 13 -6.99 8.14 -5.40
C GLY A 13 -6.11 8.39 -4.18
N GLY A 14 -6.29 7.58 -3.12
CA GLY A 14 -5.44 7.63 -1.93
C GLY A 14 -4.02 7.08 -2.17
N LEU A 15 -3.11 7.30 -1.21
CA LEU A 15 -1.67 6.96 -1.33
C LEU A 15 -1.39 5.59 -1.98
N ASN A 16 -2.11 4.56 -1.54
CA ASN A 16 -1.90 3.20 -2.03
C ASN A 16 -2.52 2.93 -3.42
N GLN A 17 -3.58 3.64 -3.80
CA GLN A 17 -4.09 3.61 -5.19
C GLN A 17 -3.09 4.25 -6.13
N GLN A 18 -2.52 5.39 -5.70
CA GLN A 18 -1.47 6.09 -6.42
C GLN A 18 -0.23 5.22 -6.59
N ARG A 19 0.19 4.48 -5.55
CA ARG A 19 1.31 3.53 -5.61
C ARG A 19 1.15 2.50 -6.74
N SER A 20 0.00 1.84 -6.83
CA SER A 20 -0.29 0.88 -7.92
C SER A 20 -0.38 1.57 -9.29
N ALA A 21 -0.91 2.79 -9.35
CA ALA A 21 -0.96 3.58 -10.58
C ALA A 21 0.44 3.97 -11.10
N ILE A 22 1.35 4.38 -10.21
CA ILE A 22 2.75 4.70 -10.57
C ILE A 22 3.47 3.48 -11.14
N CYS A 23 3.27 2.30 -10.53
CA CYS A 23 3.82 1.04 -11.03
C CYS A 23 3.35 0.74 -12.47
N ASN A 24 2.06 0.97 -12.74
CA ASN A 24 1.49 0.83 -14.08
C ASN A 24 1.98 1.90 -15.05
N ALA A 25 2.23 3.14 -14.58
CA ALA A 25 2.70 4.24 -15.42
C ALA A 25 4.13 3.98 -15.91
N VAL A 26 5.03 3.56 -15.02
CA VAL A 26 6.40 3.15 -15.39
C VAL A 26 6.35 2.00 -16.39
N LEU A 27 5.50 1.00 -16.17
CA LEU A 27 5.37 -0.10 -17.12
C LEU A 27 4.79 0.34 -18.48
N ALA A 28 3.80 1.22 -18.50
CA ALA A 28 3.24 1.79 -19.73
C ALA A 28 4.32 2.56 -20.52
N ALA A 29 5.16 3.34 -19.84
CA ALA A 29 6.30 4.02 -20.45
C ALA A 29 7.29 3.02 -21.05
N ARG A 30 7.61 1.93 -20.33
CA ARG A 30 8.47 0.84 -20.82
C ARG A 30 7.90 0.16 -22.07
N ILE A 31 6.60 -0.10 -22.08
CA ILE A 31 5.88 -0.73 -23.20
C ILE A 31 5.95 0.14 -24.45
N MET A 32 5.76 1.46 -24.29
CA MET A 32 5.78 2.43 -25.40
C MET A 32 7.20 2.88 -25.79
N ASN A 33 8.23 2.48 -25.04
CA ASN A 33 9.60 3.01 -25.14
C ASN A 33 9.63 4.56 -25.04
N ALA A 34 8.88 5.10 -24.09
CA ALA A 34 8.69 6.53 -23.87
C ALA A 34 9.51 7.04 -22.67
N THR A 35 9.81 8.35 -22.66
CA THR A 35 10.29 9.03 -21.45
C THR A 35 9.10 9.36 -20.55
N LEU A 36 9.17 8.94 -19.30
CA LEU A 36 8.16 9.24 -18.27
C LEU A 36 8.49 10.59 -17.60
N VAL A 37 7.51 11.48 -17.52
CA VAL A 37 7.56 12.61 -16.59
C VAL A 37 7.09 12.12 -15.22
N LEU A 38 7.69 12.62 -14.14
CA LEU A 38 7.26 12.27 -12.79
C LEU A 38 5.73 12.32 -12.65
N PRO A 39 5.10 11.26 -12.11
CA PRO A 39 3.64 11.19 -11.98
C PRO A 39 3.06 12.36 -11.18
N GLU A 40 1.93 12.89 -11.63
CA GLU A 40 1.14 13.85 -10.86
C GLU A 40 0.22 13.08 -9.90
N LEU A 41 0.30 13.37 -8.60
CA LEU A 41 -0.59 12.77 -7.61
C LEU A 41 -1.86 13.61 -7.46
N ASP A 42 -3.02 12.96 -7.48
CA ASP A 42 -4.30 13.61 -7.22
C ASP A 42 -4.46 13.87 -5.73
N ALA A 43 -3.95 15.01 -5.31
CA ALA A 43 -3.72 15.34 -3.91
C ALA A 43 -4.96 16.00 -3.23
N ASN A 44 -5.89 16.50 -4.05
CA ASN A 44 -7.02 17.32 -3.59
C ASN A 44 -8.32 16.55 -3.29
N SER A 45 -8.47 15.28 -3.71
CA SER A 45 -9.77 14.60 -3.60
C SER A 45 -10.07 13.96 -2.24
N PHE A 46 -9.07 13.78 -1.37
CA PHE A 46 -9.27 13.09 -0.09
C PHE A 46 -8.42 13.66 1.06
N TRP A 47 -7.22 14.17 0.78
CA TRP A 47 -6.24 14.57 1.81
C TRP A 47 -6.00 16.08 1.91
N HIS A 48 -6.47 16.88 0.94
CA HIS A 48 -6.24 18.33 0.85
C HIS A 48 -4.74 18.70 1.03
N ASP A 49 -3.85 17.94 0.40
CA ASP A 49 -2.40 18.02 0.61
C ASP A 49 -1.68 18.25 -0.72
N ASP A 50 -1.10 19.43 -0.94
CA ASP A 50 -0.44 19.79 -2.22
C ASP A 50 0.99 19.21 -2.38
N SER A 51 1.44 18.35 -1.47
CA SER A 51 2.79 17.77 -1.44
C SER A 51 3.19 17.05 -2.75
N GLY A 52 2.23 16.43 -3.43
CA GLY A 52 2.47 15.71 -4.69
C GLY A 52 3.48 14.56 -4.56
N PHE A 53 3.97 14.05 -5.70
CA PHE A 53 4.94 12.93 -5.71
C PHE A 53 6.24 13.30 -4.98
N GLN A 54 6.75 14.50 -5.26
CA GLN A 54 8.00 15.00 -4.68
C GLN A 54 7.90 15.29 -3.19
N GLY A 55 6.71 15.38 -2.60
CA GLY A 55 6.53 15.57 -1.16
C GLY A 55 6.61 14.26 -0.36
N ILE A 56 6.30 13.13 -0.99
CA ILE A 56 6.17 11.82 -0.33
C ILE A 56 7.30 10.85 -0.66
N TYR A 57 7.73 10.81 -1.92
CA TYR A 57 8.72 9.84 -2.40
C TYR A 57 10.10 10.48 -2.60
N ASP A 58 11.14 9.67 -2.45
CA ASP A 58 12.52 10.02 -2.80
C ASP A 58 12.70 9.98 -4.34
N VAL A 59 12.59 11.16 -4.96
CA VAL A 59 12.65 11.34 -6.42
C VAL A 59 13.99 10.89 -7.00
N GLU A 60 15.10 11.26 -6.35
CA GLU A 60 16.42 10.93 -6.84
C GLU A 60 16.65 9.41 -6.82
N HIS A 61 16.26 8.77 -5.72
CA HIS A 61 16.27 7.31 -5.61
C HIS A 61 15.40 6.63 -6.66
N PHE A 62 14.19 7.16 -6.91
CA PHE A 62 13.26 6.63 -7.89
C PHE A 62 13.86 6.64 -9.31
N ILE A 63 14.38 7.79 -9.74
CA ILE A 63 15.02 7.95 -11.07
C ILE A 63 16.27 7.06 -11.17
N ARG A 64 17.13 7.07 -10.16
CA ARG A 64 18.37 6.27 -10.15
C ARG A 64 18.10 4.77 -10.21
N THR A 65 17.07 4.29 -9.52
CA THR A 65 16.70 2.86 -9.47
C THR A 65 16.15 2.36 -10.80
N LEU A 66 15.45 3.23 -11.54
CA LEU A 66 14.77 2.88 -12.80
C LEU A 66 15.53 3.30 -14.06
N LYS A 67 16.73 3.87 -13.93
CA LYS A 67 17.50 4.47 -15.05
C LYS A 67 17.76 3.54 -16.25
N TYR A 68 17.79 2.22 -16.03
CA TYR A 68 17.98 1.22 -17.09
C TYR A 68 16.67 0.63 -17.62
N ASP A 69 15.55 0.90 -16.95
CA ASP A 69 14.23 0.41 -17.34
C ASP A 69 13.50 1.47 -18.17
N VAL A 70 13.45 2.71 -17.69
CA VAL A 70 12.70 3.81 -18.28
C VAL A 70 13.47 5.12 -18.07
N ASN A 71 13.51 5.97 -19.09
CA ASN A 71 14.03 7.33 -18.92
C ASN A 71 12.99 8.18 -18.18
N ILE A 72 13.36 8.79 -17.07
CA ILE A 72 12.46 9.56 -16.21
C ILE A 72 12.98 10.99 -16.06
N VAL A 73 12.09 11.97 -16.26
CA VAL A 73 12.38 13.41 -16.11
C VAL A 73 11.39 14.05 -15.15
N GLU A 74 11.79 15.11 -14.46
CA GLU A 74 10.89 15.78 -13.50
C GLU A 74 9.79 16.59 -14.17
N ARG A 75 10.07 17.13 -15.36
CA ARG A 75 9.17 18.05 -16.08
C ARG A 75 9.29 17.80 -17.58
N ILE A 76 8.25 18.15 -18.32
CA ILE A 76 8.28 18.09 -19.79
C ILE A 76 9.46 18.95 -20.29
N PRO A 77 10.38 18.39 -21.09
CA PRO A 77 11.53 19.13 -21.61
C PRO A 77 11.09 20.35 -22.43
N GLU A 78 11.77 21.47 -22.24
CA GLU A 78 11.57 22.65 -23.07
C GLU A 78 12.29 22.48 -24.41
N ILE A 79 11.55 22.56 -25.52
CA ILE A 79 12.14 22.43 -26.85
C ILE A 79 12.47 23.83 -27.36
N SER A 80 13.78 24.12 -27.49
CA SER A 80 14.25 25.33 -28.18
C SER A 80 14.36 25.06 -29.67
N LYS A 81 13.62 25.82 -30.49
CA LYS A 81 13.75 25.80 -31.95
C LYS A 81 13.87 27.24 -32.44
N ASN A 82 14.97 27.56 -33.12
CA ASN A 82 15.28 28.90 -33.65
C ASN A 82 15.24 30.02 -32.58
N GLY A 83 15.82 29.78 -31.40
CA GLY A 83 15.88 30.78 -30.31
C GLY A 83 14.54 31.06 -29.61
N LYS A 84 13.46 30.34 -29.97
CA LYS A 84 12.18 30.39 -29.28
C LYS A 84 11.94 29.09 -28.50
N THR A 85 11.80 29.21 -27.20
CA THR A 85 11.39 28.12 -26.30
C THR A 85 9.90 27.85 -26.49
N ARG A 86 9.52 26.62 -26.82
CA ARG A 86 8.11 26.18 -26.83
C ARG A 86 7.90 25.11 -25.77
N LYS A 87 6.93 25.33 -24.89
CA LYS A 87 6.43 24.30 -23.97
C LYS A 87 5.61 23.30 -24.78
N LEU A 88 6.03 22.03 -24.77
CA LEU A 88 5.32 20.95 -25.42
C LEU A 88 4.00 20.70 -24.66
N LYS A 89 2.86 20.85 -25.33
CA LYS A 89 1.55 20.59 -24.73
C LYS A 89 1.18 19.12 -24.93
N ALA A 90 0.99 18.39 -23.85
CA ALA A 90 0.59 17.00 -23.90
C ALA A 90 -0.86 16.83 -24.39
N PHE A 91 -1.09 15.86 -25.28
CA PHE A 91 -2.42 15.50 -25.75
C PHE A 91 -3.12 14.59 -24.75
N LYS A 92 -4.28 15.03 -24.25
CA LYS A 92 -5.03 14.27 -23.24
C LYS A 92 -5.67 13.02 -23.86
N LEU A 93 -5.47 11.88 -23.21
CA LEU A 93 -6.12 10.60 -23.54
C LEU A 93 -6.68 9.94 -22.30
N GLU A 94 -7.78 9.23 -22.48
CA GLU A 94 -8.44 8.47 -21.42
C GLU A 94 -8.27 6.97 -21.73
N PRO A 95 -7.38 6.25 -21.03
CA PRO A 95 -7.22 4.82 -21.24
C PRO A 95 -8.48 4.06 -20.81
N PRO A 96 -8.85 2.96 -21.49
CA PRO A 96 -9.90 2.08 -21.00
C PRO A 96 -9.47 1.44 -19.66
N ARG A 97 -10.44 1.00 -18.87
CA ARG A 97 -10.16 0.27 -17.64
C ARG A 97 -9.47 -1.05 -18.00
N ASP A 98 -8.44 -1.42 -17.26
CA ASP A 98 -7.64 -2.63 -17.48
C ASP A 98 -7.13 -2.73 -18.93
N ALA A 99 -6.69 -1.61 -19.51
CA ALA A 99 -6.31 -1.53 -20.91
C ALA A 99 -5.23 -2.58 -21.26
N PRO A 100 -5.40 -3.33 -22.36
CA PRO A 100 -4.41 -4.31 -22.79
C PRO A 100 -3.14 -3.61 -23.29
N ILE A 101 -2.03 -4.34 -23.31
CA ILE A 101 -0.75 -3.87 -23.87
C ILE A 101 -0.93 -3.33 -25.30
N SER A 102 -1.77 -3.99 -26.10
CA SER A 102 -2.04 -3.60 -27.48
C SER A 102 -2.59 -2.17 -27.61
N TRP A 103 -3.34 -1.67 -26.62
CA TRP A 103 -3.85 -0.31 -26.62
C TRP A 103 -2.70 0.72 -26.50
N TYR A 104 -1.71 0.42 -25.67
CA TYR A 104 -0.52 1.25 -25.50
C TYR A 104 0.38 1.23 -26.73
N THR A 105 0.58 0.06 -27.33
CA THR A 105 1.43 -0.08 -28.53
C THR A 105 0.74 0.36 -29.83
N SER A 106 -0.56 0.68 -29.80
CA SER A 106 -1.32 1.20 -30.94
C SER A 106 -1.79 2.64 -30.67
N LYS A 107 -3.02 2.81 -30.15
CA LYS A 107 -3.70 4.10 -30.01
C LYS A 107 -2.89 5.12 -29.22
N ALA A 108 -2.31 4.74 -28.09
CA ALA A 108 -1.54 5.67 -27.27
C ALA A 108 -0.25 6.08 -27.99
N LEU A 109 0.51 5.11 -28.50
CA LEU A 109 1.76 5.36 -29.22
C LEU A 109 1.56 6.17 -30.51
N GLU A 110 0.47 5.95 -31.24
CA GLU A 110 0.10 6.73 -32.43
C GLU A 110 -0.07 8.21 -32.09
N LYS A 111 -0.93 8.51 -31.10
CA LYS A 111 -1.17 9.90 -30.65
C LYS A 111 0.07 10.55 -30.06
N MET A 112 0.90 9.75 -29.41
CA MET A 112 2.17 10.18 -28.86
C MET A 112 3.19 10.53 -29.95
N LYS A 113 3.22 9.81 -31.08
CA LYS A 113 4.02 10.19 -32.25
C LYS A 113 3.47 11.43 -32.95
N GLU A 114 2.15 11.60 -33.00
CA GLU A 114 1.48 12.76 -33.61
C GLU A 114 1.74 14.06 -32.81
N HIS A 115 1.63 14.01 -31.49
CA HIS A 115 1.68 15.19 -30.63
C HIS A 115 3.02 15.38 -29.88
N GLY A 116 3.91 14.38 -29.90
CA GLY A 116 5.18 14.37 -29.16
C GLY A 116 5.04 14.08 -27.67
N ALA A 117 3.91 14.45 -27.05
CA ALA A 117 3.59 14.13 -25.66
C ALA A 117 2.11 13.75 -25.49
N ILE A 118 1.83 12.81 -24.59
CA ILE A 118 0.46 12.48 -24.15
C ILE A 118 0.32 12.59 -22.64
N TYR A 119 -0.89 12.93 -22.20
CA TYR A 119 -1.29 12.97 -20.79
C TYR A 119 -2.42 11.98 -20.57
N LEU A 120 -2.14 10.91 -19.82
CA LEU A 120 -3.15 9.89 -19.50
C LEU A 120 -3.82 10.22 -18.18
N THR A 121 -5.12 10.52 -18.23
CA THR A 121 -5.91 10.78 -17.03
C THR A 121 -7.37 10.41 -17.24
N PRO A 122 -8.05 9.79 -16.25
CA PRO A 122 -7.50 9.31 -14.97
C PRO A 122 -6.67 8.02 -15.14
N PHE A 123 -5.62 7.82 -14.34
CA PHE A 123 -4.70 6.68 -14.47
C PHE A 123 -4.79 5.61 -13.34
N SER A 124 -5.96 5.45 -12.72
CA SER A 124 -6.23 4.35 -11.78
C SER A 124 -6.80 3.12 -12.52
N HIS A 125 -6.20 1.93 -12.32
CA HIS A 125 -6.59 0.66 -12.98
C HIS A 125 -6.68 0.77 -14.52
N ARG A 126 -5.67 1.38 -15.14
CA ARG A 126 -5.63 1.66 -16.59
C ARG A 126 -4.68 0.76 -17.38
N LEU A 127 -4.07 -0.23 -16.77
CA LEU A 127 -3.24 -1.23 -17.44
C LEU A 127 -3.66 -2.61 -16.94
N ALA A 128 -3.80 -3.58 -17.84
CA ALA A 128 -4.20 -4.94 -17.53
C ALA A 128 -3.41 -5.52 -16.35
N GLU A 129 -4.11 -6.14 -15.41
CA GLU A 129 -3.50 -6.68 -14.18
C GLU A 129 -2.56 -7.86 -14.51
N GLU A 130 -3.06 -8.83 -15.27
CA GLU A 130 -2.31 -9.99 -15.71
C GLU A 130 -1.69 -9.76 -17.09
N ILE A 131 -0.38 -9.90 -17.16
CA ILE A 131 0.41 -9.69 -18.37
C ILE A 131 1.27 -10.93 -18.60
N ASP A 132 1.11 -11.56 -19.77
CA ASP A 132 1.87 -12.73 -20.21
C ASP A 132 3.29 -12.36 -20.69
N LYS A 133 4.00 -11.59 -19.87
CA LYS A 133 5.41 -11.21 -20.02
C LYS A 133 6.03 -11.05 -18.64
N PRO A 134 6.77 -12.06 -18.13
CA PRO A 134 7.32 -12.03 -16.78
C PRO A 134 8.15 -10.78 -16.45
N GLU A 135 8.95 -10.29 -17.39
CA GLU A 135 9.75 -9.07 -17.23
C GLU A 135 8.90 -7.81 -16.95
N TYR A 136 7.68 -7.74 -17.47
CA TYR A 136 6.79 -6.61 -17.24
C TYR A 136 6.24 -6.63 -15.81
N GLN A 137 5.89 -7.83 -15.31
CA GLN A 137 5.50 -8.00 -13.91
C GLN A 137 6.70 -7.74 -12.97
N ARG A 138 7.90 -8.21 -13.31
CA ARG A 138 9.14 -7.91 -12.56
C ARG A 138 9.44 -6.43 -12.48
N LEU A 139 9.21 -5.67 -13.56
CA LEU A 139 9.34 -4.22 -13.52
C LEU A 139 8.34 -3.61 -12.52
N ARG A 140 7.07 -4.04 -12.50
CA ARG A 140 6.11 -3.61 -11.47
C ARG A 140 6.61 -3.94 -10.06
N CYS A 141 7.18 -5.12 -9.83
CA CYS A 141 7.80 -5.49 -8.55
C CYS A 141 8.92 -4.53 -8.16
N ARG A 142 9.83 -4.23 -9.10
CA ARG A 142 10.97 -3.33 -8.88
C ARG A 142 10.49 -1.93 -8.55
N VAL A 143 9.51 -1.42 -9.30
CA VAL A 143 8.93 -0.10 -9.05
C VAL A 143 8.26 -0.06 -7.69
N ASN A 144 7.39 -1.04 -7.40
CA ASN A 144 6.65 -1.10 -6.15
C ASN A 144 7.60 -1.21 -4.96
N TYR A 145 8.41 -2.26 -4.89
CA TYR A 145 9.13 -2.60 -3.65
C TYR A 145 10.52 -1.98 -3.52
N HIS A 146 11.13 -1.48 -4.61
CA HIS A 146 12.47 -0.89 -4.57
C HIS A 146 12.47 0.60 -4.92
N ALA A 147 11.87 0.99 -6.05
CA ALA A 147 11.96 2.38 -6.50
C ALA A 147 11.08 3.34 -5.69
N LEU A 148 9.87 2.91 -5.28
CA LEU A 148 8.94 3.72 -4.49
C LEU A 148 9.30 3.71 -2.99
N ARG A 149 10.40 4.39 -2.67
CA ARG A 149 10.85 4.67 -1.31
C ARG A 149 10.29 6.01 -0.84
N PHE A 150 9.71 6.04 0.37
CA PHE A 150 9.31 7.30 0.99
C PHE A 150 10.52 8.18 1.32
N LYS A 151 10.31 9.48 1.48
CA LYS A 151 11.36 10.42 1.86
C LYS A 151 12.11 10.00 3.13
N PRO A 152 13.40 10.37 3.27
CA PRO A 152 14.21 10.03 4.45
C PRO A 152 13.53 10.34 5.79
N HIS A 153 12.98 11.55 5.96
CA HIS A 153 12.31 11.93 7.21
C HIS A 153 11.09 11.05 7.57
N ILE A 154 10.33 10.59 6.57
CA ILE A 154 9.19 9.67 6.77
C ILE A 154 9.73 8.32 7.27
N MET A 155 10.78 7.82 6.60
CA MET A 155 11.41 6.55 6.95
C MET A 155 12.05 6.57 8.35
N GLU A 156 12.72 7.66 8.71
CA GLU A 156 13.33 7.87 10.02
C GLU A 156 12.26 7.93 11.13
N LEU A 157 11.17 8.65 10.88
CA LEU A 157 10.03 8.70 11.78
C LEU A 157 9.40 7.32 11.98
N SER A 158 9.08 6.62 10.88
CA SER A 158 8.52 5.26 10.96
C SER A 158 9.45 4.31 11.72
N LYS A 159 10.76 4.39 11.48
CA LYS A 159 11.76 3.58 12.19
C LYS A 159 11.76 3.89 13.69
N SER A 160 11.77 5.16 14.07
CA SER A 160 11.72 5.60 15.47
C SER A 160 10.46 5.09 16.21
N ILE A 161 9.31 5.09 15.54
CA ILE A 161 8.08 4.50 16.09
C ILE A 161 8.24 2.99 16.30
N VAL A 162 8.71 2.28 15.28
CA VAL A 162 8.90 0.82 15.35
C VAL A 162 9.91 0.44 16.42
N ASP A 163 11.03 1.15 16.52
CA ASP A 163 12.07 0.89 17.51
C ASP A 163 11.55 1.09 18.94
N ARG A 164 10.74 2.15 19.18
CA ARG A 164 10.08 2.36 20.48
C ARG A 164 9.08 1.26 20.84
N LEU A 165 8.25 0.84 19.89
CA LEU A 165 7.29 -0.24 20.11
C LEU A 165 8.02 -1.55 20.42
N ARG A 166 9.08 -1.86 19.67
CA ARG A 166 9.90 -3.08 19.85
C ARG A 166 10.74 -3.07 21.11
N ALA A 167 11.20 -1.91 21.58
CA ALA A 167 11.94 -1.80 22.85
C ALA A 167 11.10 -2.29 24.04
N GLN A 168 9.77 -2.26 23.92
CA GLN A 168 8.86 -2.80 24.94
C GLN A 168 8.53 -4.29 24.70
N GLY A 169 8.94 -4.86 23.56
CA GLY A 169 8.74 -6.23 23.10
C GLY A 169 7.90 -6.29 21.81
N HIS A 170 7.47 -7.50 21.43
CA HIS A 170 6.67 -7.69 20.20
C HIS A 170 5.38 -6.86 20.19
N PHE A 171 4.97 -6.46 18.97
CA PHE A 171 3.73 -5.72 18.75
C PHE A 171 3.05 -6.16 17.44
N MET A 172 1.73 -6.01 17.41
CA MET A 172 0.94 -6.20 16.20
C MET A 172 0.41 -4.86 15.71
N ALA A 173 0.16 -4.75 14.41
CA ALA A 173 -0.49 -3.59 13.82
C ALA A 173 -1.85 -3.98 13.22
N ILE A 174 -2.86 -3.16 13.45
CA ILE A 174 -4.21 -3.36 12.92
C ILE A 174 -4.57 -2.16 12.06
N HIS A 175 -4.98 -2.43 10.82
CA HIS A 175 -5.56 -1.40 9.95
C HIS A 175 -7.08 -1.41 10.12
N LEU A 176 -7.59 -0.48 10.94
CA LEU A 176 -9.01 -0.34 11.25
C LEU A 176 -9.68 0.56 10.21
N ARG A 177 -10.28 -0.05 9.18
CA ARG A 177 -11.00 0.69 8.13
C ARG A 177 -12.48 0.87 8.46
N PHE A 178 -12.76 1.73 9.43
CA PHE A 178 -14.11 1.99 9.97
C PHE A 178 -14.49 3.48 9.91
N GLU A 179 -14.02 4.18 8.89
CA GLU A 179 -14.28 5.59 8.63
C GLU A 179 -15.57 5.79 7.82
N MET A 180 -16.12 7.01 7.88
CA MET A 180 -17.42 7.38 7.30
C MET A 180 -17.53 7.01 5.81
N ASP A 181 -16.49 7.28 5.03
CA ASP A 181 -16.47 7.05 3.58
C ASP A 181 -16.55 5.55 3.24
N MET A 182 -15.86 4.70 4.00
CA MET A 182 -15.87 3.26 3.82
C MET A 182 -17.21 2.67 4.21
N LEU A 183 -17.77 3.10 5.34
CA LEU A 183 -19.07 2.62 5.81
C LEU A 183 -20.19 3.02 4.84
N ALA A 184 -20.16 4.27 4.35
CA ALA A 184 -21.05 4.78 3.30
C ALA A 184 -20.88 4.04 1.96
N PHE A 185 -19.65 3.68 1.59
CA PHE A 185 -19.41 2.87 0.39
C PHE A 185 -19.95 1.45 0.54
N ALA A 186 -19.69 0.80 1.68
CA ALA A 186 -20.07 -0.58 1.95
C ALA A 186 -21.60 -0.75 2.11
N GLY A 187 -22.28 0.30 2.59
CA GLY A 187 -23.71 0.28 2.86
C GLY A 187 -24.07 -0.48 4.14
N CYS A 188 -23.18 -0.44 5.14
CA CYS A 188 -23.31 -1.25 6.35
C CYS A 188 -23.86 -0.42 7.52
N TYR A 189 -25.15 -0.07 7.49
CA TYR A 189 -25.71 1.00 8.32
C TYR A 189 -26.42 0.54 9.60
N ASP A 190 -26.92 -0.69 9.65
CA ASP A 190 -27.93 -1.06 10.66
C ASP A 190 -27.36 -1.14 12.09
N ILE A 191 -26.03 -1.20 12.24
CA ILE A 191 -25.32 -1.12 13.53
C ILE A 191 -25.24 0.31 14.12
N PHE A 192 -25.65 1.31 13.35
CA PHE A 192 -25.62 2.72 13.73
C PHE A 192 -27.00 3.24 14.15
N THR A 193 -27.01 4.28 14.99
CA THR A 193 -28.25 4.96 15.40
C THR A 193 -28.95 5.60 14.21
N PRO A 194 -30.28 5.85 14.26
CA PRO A 194 -31.01 6.45 13.14
C PRO A 194 -30.37 7.74 12.60
N LYS A 195 -29.87 8.61 13.49
CA LYS A 195 -29.18 9.85 13.12
C LYS A 195 -27.86 9.61 12.38
N GLU A 196 -27.05 8.66 12.85
CA GLU A 196 -25.80 8.28 12.18
C GLU A 196 -26.07 7.62 10.82
N GLN A 197 -27.13 6.82 10.71
CA GLN A 197 -27.53 6.23 9.43
C GLN A 197 -27.90 7.30 8.40
N GLU A 198 -28.59 8.37 8.81
CA GLU A 198 -28.92 9.49 7.92
C GLU A 198 -27.65 10.17 7.40
N ILE A 199 -26.64 10.38 8.26
CA ILE A 199 -25.34 10.95 7.88
C ILE A 199 -24.67 10.07 6.82
N LEU A 200 -24.57 8.76 7.06
CA LEU A 200 -23.94 7.81 6.13
C LEU A 200 -24.69 7.74 4.79
N LYS A 201 -26.03 7.71 4.83
CA LYS A 201 -26.88 7.71 3.62
C LYS A 201 -26.72 9.00 2.82
N LYS A 202 -26.66 10.15 3.49
CA LYS A 202 -26.41 11.45 2.85
C LYS A 202 -25.04 11.50 2.18
N TYR A 203 -23.97 11.17 2.93
CA TYR A 203 -22.62 11.13 2.40
C TYR A 203 -22.52 10.21 1.19
N ARG A 204 -23.17 9.03 1.23
CA ARG A 204 -23.19 8.12 0.09
C ARG A 204 -23.81 8.75 -1.15
N LYS A 205 -24.97 9.37 -1.00
CA LYS A 205 -25.73 9.98 -2.11
C LYS A 205 -24.91 11.06 -2.81
N GLU A 206 -24.10 11.80 -2.05
CA GLU A 206 -23.28 12.90 -2.56
C GLU A 206 -21.99 12.41 -3.25
N ASN A 207 -21.41 11.29 -2.80
CA ASN A 207 -20.05 10.88 -3.19
C ASN A 207 -19.98 9.60 -4.06
N PHE A 208 -21.02 8.78 -4.08
CA PHE A 208 -20.99 7.48 -4.79
C PHE A 208 -22.19 7.30 -5.72
N ALA A 209 -21.97 6.51 -6.78
CA ALA A 209 -23.03 6.13 -7.70
C ALA A 209 -24.20 5.44 -6.97
N GLU A 210 -25.41 5.73 -7.42
CA GLU A 210 -26.62 5.15 -6.87
C GLU A 210 -26.59 3.62 -6.99
N LYS A 211 -26.84 2.95 -5.86
CA LYS A 211 -26.83 1.49 -5.77
C LYS A 211 -27.69 1.04 -4.61
N LYS A 212 -28.54 0.04 -4.85
CA LYS A 212 -29.29 -0.63 -3.79
C LYS A 212 -28.33 -1.50 -2.96
N LEU A 213 -28.15 -1.13 -1.69
CA LEU A 213 -27.33 -1.85 -0.72
C LEU A 213 -28.22 -2.25 0.46
N ILE A 214 -28.27 -3.54 0.75
CA ILE A 214 -29.02 -4.11 1.88
C ILE A 214 -27.99 -4.62 2.88
N TYR A 215 -28.05 -4.12 4.12
CA TYR A 215 -27.08 -4.41 5.17
C TYR A 215 -26.88 -5.91 5.38
N GLU A 216 -27.95 -6.64 5.65
CA GLU A 216 -27.90 -8.08 5.94
C GLU A 216 -27.22 -8.87 4.81
N GLN A 217 -27.60 -8.57 3.56
CA GLN A 217 -27.00 -9.21 2.39
C GLN A 217 -25.52 -8.86 2.23
N ARG A 218 -25.13 -7.62 2.55
CA ARG A 218 -23.73 -7.18 2.50
C ARG A 218 -22.89 -7.85 3.58
N ARG A 219 -23.42 -7.89 4.80
CA ARG A 219 -22.79 -8.55 5.95
C ARG A 219 -22.62 -10.04 5.67
N ALA A 220 -23.67 -10.74 5.25
CA ALA A 220 -23.67 -12.17 4.94
C ALA A 220 -22.62 -12.59 3.90
N ILE A 221 -22.24 -11.71 2.97
CA ILE A 221 -21.19 -11.99 1.98
C ILE A 221 -19.82 -11.40 2.35
N GLY A 222 -19.63 -10.96 3.60
CA GLY A 222 -18.37 -10.40 4.08
C GLY A 222 -18.02 -9.05 3.43
N LYS A 223 -18.98 -8.23 3.01
CA LYS A 223 -18.70 -6.90 2.43
C LYS A 223 -18.74 -5.73 3.42
N CYS A 224 -19.03 -6.00 4.69
CA CYS A 224 -18.92 -5.02 5.78
C CYS A 224 -17.56 -5.11 6.48
N PRO A 225 -16.94 -3.98 6.83
CA PRO A 225 -15.81 -3.96 7.77
C PRO A 225 -16.16 -4.67 9.08
N LEU A 226 -15.16 -5.27 9.71
CA LEU A 226 -15.29 -5.76 11.09
C LEU A 226 -15.40 -4.57 12.04
N THR A 227 -16.26 -4.66 13.05
CA THR A 227 -16.27 -3.67 14.13
C THR A 227 -15.04 -3.84 15.03
N PRO A 228 -14.60 -2.81 15.77
CA PRO A 228 -13.50 -2.98 16.73
C PRO A 228 -13.80 -4.06 17.78
N GLU A 229 -15.05 -4.21 18.24
CA GLU A 229 -15.42 -5.31 19.14
C GLU A 229 -15.19 -6.69 18.48
N GLU A 230 -15.64 -6.88 17.25
CA GLU A 230 -15.45 -8.14 16.50
C GLU A 230 -13.97 -8.48 16.34
N VAL A 231 -13.14 -7.48 16.04
CA VAL A 231 -11.68 -7.62 15.96
C VAL A 231 -11.12 -8.09 17.30
N GLY A 232 -11.54 -7.47 18.40
CA GLY A 232 -11.10 -7.88 19.73
C GLY A 232 -11.50 -9.30 20.10
N LEU A 233 -12.74 -9.70 19.76
CA LEU A 233 -13.23 -11.07 19.98
C LEU A 233 -12.43 -12.10 19.17
N ILE A 234 -12.08 -11.79 17.91
CA ILE A 234 -11.22 -12.65 17.09
C ILE A 234 -9.86 -12.83 17.76
N LEU A 235 -9.22 -11.74 18.17
CA LEU A 235 -7.91 -11.80 18.81
C LEU A 235 -7.93 -12.57 20.13
N ARG A 236 -8.96 -12.37 20.96
CA ARG A 236 -9.14 -13.15 22.19
C ARG A 236 -9.28 -14.65 21.91
N ALA A 237 -10.10 -15.03 20.95
CA ALA A 237 -10.28 -16.43 20.57
C ALA A 237 -8.97 -17.05 20.04
N MET A 238 -8.14 -16.27 19.35
CA MET A 238 -6.81 -16.67 18.87
C MET A 238 -5.73 -16.72 19.96
N GLY A 239 -6.04 -16.34 21.20
CA GLY A 239 -5.13 -16.44 22.34
C GLY A 239 -4.39 -15.14 22.69
N PHE A 240 -4.66 -14.03 22.00
CA PHE A 240 -4.16 -12.73 22.41
C PHE A 240 -4.85 -12.28 23.70
N ASN A 241 -4.09 -11.59 24.56
CA ASN A 241 -4.58 -11.11 25.85
C ASN A 241 -4.34 -9.61 26.01
N ASN A 242 -4.75 -9.05 27.15
CA ASN A 242 -4.67 -7.62 27.46
C ASN A 242 -3.23 -7.06 27.57
N THR A 243 -2.20 -7.91 27.52
CA THR A 243 -0.79 -7.48 27.50
C THR A 243 -0.26 -7.26 26.09
N THR A 244 -1.00 -7.70 25.06
CA THR A 244 -0.68 -7.49 23.64
C THR A 244 -0.59 -5.99 23.35
N ARG A 245 0.55 -5.54 22.82
CA ARG A 245 0.69 -4.18 22.28
C ARG A 245 0.17 -4.12 20.86
N ILE A 246 -0.71 -3.17 20.60
CA ILE A 246 -1.37 -3.01 19.32
C ILE A 246 -1.15 -1.58 18.82
N TYR A 247 -0.57 -1.48 17.63
CA TYR A 247 -0.54 -0.25 16.84
C TYR A 247 -1.79 -0.15 15.97
N ILE A 248 -2.53 0.95 16.06
CA ILE A 248 -3.72 1.21 15.24
C ILE A 248 -3.38 2.17 14.12
N ALA A 249 -3.53 1.69 12.88
CA ALA A 249 -3.54 2.52 11.68
C ALA A 249 -4.99 2.74 11.24
N SER A 250 -5.51 3.94 11.42
CA SER A 250 -6.87 4.33 11.01
C SER A 250 -7.00 5.82 10.85
N GLY A 251 -7.94 6.25 10.00
CA GLY A 251 -8.46 7.61 10.07
C GLY A 251 -9.42 7.78 11.27
N GLU A 252 -10.21 8.86 11.22
CA GLU A 252 -11.26 9.11 12.21
C GLU A 252 -12.35 8.03 12.14
N LEU A 253 -12.51 7.29 13.24
CA LEU A 253 -13.45 6.19 13.34
C LEU A 253 -14.88 6.70 13.53
N PHE A 254 -15.80 6.31 12.65
CA PHE A 254 -17.18 6.76 12.73
C PHE A 254 -17.93 6.06 13.87
N GLY A 255 -18.53 6.85 14.76
CA GLY A 255 -19.13 6.39 16.01
C GLY A 255 -18.18 6.37 17.21
N GLY A 256 -16.88 6.65 17.01
CA GLY A 256 -15.89 6.94 18.05
C GLY A 256 -15.84 5.93 19.20
N GLU A 257 -15.85 6.45 20.43
CA GLU A 257 -15.72 5.69 21.68
C GLU A 257 -16.79 4.59 21.84
N ARG A 258 -17.99 4.74 21.24
CA ARG A 258 -19.02 3.69 21.30
C ARG A 258 -18.53 2.37 20.72
N PHE A 259 -17.73 2.42 19.64
CA PHE A 259 -17.16 1.24 19.02
C PHE A 259 -15.77 0.90 19.55
N MET A 260 -14.97 1.90 19.92
CA MET A 260 -13.60 1.67 20.42
C MET A 260 -13.54 1.19 21.88
N GLY A 261 -14.46 1.61 22.74
CA GLY A 261 -14.45 1.28 24.17
C GLY A 261 -14.41 -0.23 24.47
N PRO A 262 -15.25 -1.07 23.83
CA PRO A 262 -15.18 -2.53 24.01
C PRO A 262 -13.82 -3.11 23.60
N PHE A 263 -13.23 -2.60 22.52
CA PHE A 263 -11.91 -3.05 22.06
C PHE A 263 -10.79 -2.64 23.01
N GLN A 264 -10.78 -1.38 23.46
CA GLN A 264 -9.83 -0.86 24.45
C GLN A 264 -9.91 -1.62 25.80
N SER A 265 -11.11 -2.00 26.22
CA SER A 265 -11.31 -2.82 27.43
C SER A 265 -10.66 -4.20 27.32
N MET A 266 -10.73 -4.82 26.13
CA MET A 266 -10.04 -6.09 25.87
C MET A 266 -8.52 -5.93 25.72
N PHE A 267 -8.08 -4.82 25.12
CA PHE A 267 -6.70 -4.53 24.78
C PHE A 267 -6.34 -3.09 25.18
N PRO A 268 -5.86 -2.85 26.42
CA PRO A 268 -5.60 -1.51 26.91
C PRO A 268 -4.29 -0.87 26.38
N ARG A 269 -3.40 -1.65 25.77
CA ARG A 269 -2.10 -1.19 25.25
C ARG A 269 -2.20 -0.81 23.77
N LEU A 270 -2.88 0.30 23.51
CA LEU A 270 -3.14 0.81 22.18
C LEU A 270 -2.33 2.07 21.90
N GLU A 271 -1.66 2.07 20.76
CA GLU A 271 -0.79 3.17 20.32
C GLU A 271 -1.08 3.48 18.84
N ASN A 272 -0.76 4.69 18.40
CA ASN A 272 -0.80 5.14 17.00
C ASN A 272 0.29 6.20 16.78
N HIS A 273 0.49 6.67 15.54
CA HIS A 273 1.55 7.65 15.27
C HIS A 273 1.45 8.94 16.10
N SER A 274 0.24 9.34 16.53
CA SER A 274 0.00 10.57 17.30
C SER A 274 0.25 10.42 18.79
N THR A 275 0.03 9.22 19.34
CA THR A 275 0.17 8.92 20.78
C THR A 275 1.60 8.57 21.16
N ILE A 276 2.35 7.97 20.22
CA ILE A 276 3.77 7.62 20.42
C ILE A 276 4.68 8.87 20.43
N ASP A 277 4.20 10.00 19.90
CA ASP A 277 4.92 11.26 19.93
C ASP A 277 4.55 12.15 21.13
N THR A 278 5.22 11.90 22.25
CA THR A 278 5.05 12.70 23.47
C THR A 278 5.62 14.12 23.37
N THR A 279 6.41 14.44 22.33
CA THR A 279 7.08 15.74 22.16
C THR A 279 6.32 16.71 21.25
N GLY A 280 5.37 16.20 20.46
CA GLY A 280 4.62 16.97 19.47
C GLY A 280 5.42 17.37 18.22
N GLU A 281 6.69 16.94 18.11
CA GLU A 281 7.55 17.21 16.95
C GLU A 281 7.19 16.32 15.74
N LEU A 282 6.73 15.10 15.99
CA LEU A 282 6.28 14.15 14.98
C LEU A 282 4.84 14.45 14.53
N ALA A 283 3.97 14.89 15.44
CA ALA A 283 2.59 15.28 15.14
C ALA A 283 2.49 16.47 14.16
N LYS A 284 3.46 17.39 14.19
CA LYS A 284 3.57 18.49 13.20
C LYS A 284 3.96 18.00 11.80
N ASN A 285 4.57 16.82 11.71
CA ASN A 285 5.12 16.24 10.48
C ASN A 285 4.25 15.11 9.88
N THR A 286 3.14 14.71 10.51
CA THR A 286 2.29 13.59 10.06
C THR A 286 0.97 14.00 9.40
N MET A 287 0.77 15.28 9.07
CA MET A 287 -0.45 15.70 8.37
C MET A 287 -0.58 15.07 6.96
N GLY A 288 -1.81 14.79 6.56
CA GLY A 288 -2.14 14.36 5.19
C GLY A 288 -1.52 13.01 4.80
N LEU A 289 -0.89 12.97 3.62
CA LEU A 289 -0.33 11.75 3.05
C LEU A 289 0.87 11.22 3.84
N VAL A 290 1.56 12.08 4.62
CA VAL A 290 2.73 11.67 5.41
C VAL A 290 2.33 10.72 6.54
N GLY A 291 1.27 11.02 7.30
CA GLY A 291 0.77 10.12 8.34
C GLY A 291 0.38 8.75 7.79
N SER A 292 -0.28 8.73 6.63
CA SER A 292 -0.60 7.48 5.93
C SER A 292 0.63 6.69 5.49
N ALA A 293 1.71 7.38 5.06
CA ALA A 293 2.98 6.74 4.72
C ALA A 293 3.68 6.17 5.96
N VAL A 294 3.62 6.89 7.09
CA VAL A 294 4.14 6.40 8.38
C VAL A 294 3.37 5.16 8.83
N ASP A 295 2.04 5.19 8.83
CA ASP A 295 1.19 4.04 9.16
C ASP A 295 1.53 2.83 8.28
N TYR A 296 1.69 3.05 6.98
CA TYR A 296 2.07 2.00 6.04
C TYR A 296 3.39 1.33 6.44
N MET A 297 4.42 2.12 6.77
CA MET A 297 5.72 1.59 7.17
C MET A 297 5.71 0.90 8.53
N VAL A 298 4.99 1.44 9.51
CA VAL A 298 4.84 0.80 10.84
C VAL A 298 4.12 -0.54 10.69
N CYS A 299 3.02 -0.58 9.92
CA CYS A 299 2.31 -1.83 9.66
C CYS A 299 3.13 -2.82 8.80
N LEU A 300 3.99 -2.36 7.90
CA LEU A 300 4.90 -3.23 7.13
C LEU A 300 5.92 -3.90 8.04
N LEU A 301 6.43 -3.17 9.04
CA LEU A 301 7.49 -3.64 9.93
C LEU A 301 6.97 -4.35 11.18
N ALA A 302 5.68 -4.25 11.51
CA ALA A 302 5.07 -4.96 12.63
C ALA A 302 5.27 -6.48 12.56
N ASP A 303 5.33 -7.14 13.73
CA ASP A 303 5.53 -8.59 13.81
C ASP A 303 4.32 -9.32 13.23
N ILE A 304 3.12 -8.84 13.55
CA ILE A 304 1.85 -9.34 13.01
C ILE A 304 1.05 -8.15 12.45
N PHE A 305 0.44 -8.34 11.29
CA PHE A 305 -0.50 -7.37 10.70
C PHE A 305 -1.90 -7.98 10.57
N MET A 306 -2.95 -7.19 10.81
CA MET A 306 -4.34 -7.59 10.61
C MET A 306 -5.15 -6.47 9.96
N PRO A 307 -5.68 -6.64 8.73
CA PRO A 307 -6.66 -5.73 8.17
C PRO A 307 -8.07 -6.07 8.67
N THR A 308 -8.89 -5.05 8.90
CA THR A 308 -10.31 -5.25 9.28
C THR A 308 -11.27 -5.14 8.09
N TYR A 309 -10.73 -4.70 6.95
CA TYR A 309 -11.41 -4.65 5.67
C TYR A 309 -10.40 -4.76 4.52
N ASP A 310 -10.61 -5.77 3.70
CA ASP A 310 -9.86 -6.13 2.49
C ASP A 310 -10.74 -6.00 1.22
N GLY A 311 -11.82 -5.22 1.29
CA GLY A 311 -12.60 -4.84 0.10
C GLY A 311 -11.78 -3.93 -0.84
N PRO A 312 -12.33 -2.83 -1.39
CA PRO A 312 -11.52 -1.85 -2.14
C PRO A 312 -10.48 -1.09 -1.28
N SER A 313 -10.06 -1.63 -0.13
CA SER A 313 -9.02 -1.07 0.73
C SER A 313 -7.65 -1.27 0.10
N ASN A 314 -7.22 -0.26 -0.65
CA ASN A 314 -5.92 -0.29 -1.32
C ASN A 314 -4.74 -0.30 -0.35
N PHE A 315 -4.93 0.20 0.89
CA PHE A 315 -3.92 0.12 1.95
C PHE A 315 -3.65 -1.33 2.34
N ALA A 316 -4.69 -2.06 2.77
CA ALA A 316 -4.55 -3.45 3.20
C ALA A 316 -3.97 -4.31 2.07
N ASN A 317 -4.52 -4.19 0.87
CA ASN A 317 -4.09 -4.99 -0.29
C ASN A 317 -2.62 -4.77 -0.64
N ASN A 318 -2.18 -3.52 -0.83
CA ASN A 318 -0.77 -3.23 -1.12
C ASN A 318 0.17 -3.63 0.02
N LEU A 319 -0.26 -3.45 1.27
CA LEU A 319 0.57 -3.78 2.42
C LEU A 319 0.75 -5.30 2.57
N MET A 320 -0.32 -6.09 2.36
CA MET A 320 -0.23 -7.55 2.37
C MET A 320 0.74 -8.06 1.31
N GLY A 321 0.68 -7.54 0.08
CA GLY A 321 1.64 -7.90 -0.98
C GLY A 321 3.07 -7.49 -0.64
N HIS A 322 3.25 -6.34 0.01
CA HIS A 322 4.57 -5.88 0.44
C HIS A 322 5.12 -6.72 1.60
N ARG A 323 4.29 -7.11 2.57
CA ARG A 323 4.66 -8.04 3.65
C ARG A 323 4.99 -9.43 3.11
N LEU A 324 4.28 -9.89 2.07
CA LEU A 324 4.61 -11.11 1.35
C LEU A 324 6.01 -11.00 0.71
N TYR A 325 6.29 -9.88 0.04
CA TYR A 325 7.58 -9.60 -0.59
C TYR A 325 8.74 -9.50 0.42
N TYR A 326 8.51 -8.88 1.57
CA TYR A 326 9.48 -8.71 2.65
C TYR A 326 9.58 -9.95 3.55
N ASN A 327 9.89 -11.11 2.96
CA ASN A 327 10.11 -12.37 3.67
C ASN A 327 8.85 -12.94 4.34
N PHE A 328 7.72 -12.92 3.62
CA PHE A 328 6.48 -13.60 4.03
C PHE A 328 6.01 -13.26 5.45
N ARG A 329 6.06 -11.98 5.84
CA ARG A 329 5.74 -11.57 7.21
C ARG A 329 4.32 -11.96 7.61
N THR A 330 4.15 -12.35 8.87
CA THR A 330 2.89 -12.87 9.40
C THR A 330 1.75 -11.86 9.23
N THR A 331 0.67 -12.28 8.60
CA THR A 331 -0.53 -11.48 8.40
C THR A 331 -1.75 -12.31 8.77
N ILE A 332 -2.51 -11.87 9.77
CA ILE A 332 -3.79 -12.47 10.12
C ILE A 332 -4.82 -11.87 9.18
N TRP A 333 -5.38 -12.68 8.28
CA TRP A 333 -6.40 -12.24 7.33
C TRP A 333 -7.75 -12.89 7.65
N PRO A 334 -8.67 -12.20 8.36
CA PRO A 334 -9.92 -12.80 8.77
C PRO A 334 -10.86 -13.03 7.58
N ASP A 335 -11.39 -14.25 7.45
CA ASP A 335 -12.48 -14.53 6.50
C ASP A 335 -13.80 -13.96 7.05
N ARG A 336 -14.05 -12.69 6.72
CA ARG A 336 -15.23 -11.94 7.17
C ARG A 336 -16.54 -12.63 6.77
N LYS A 337 -16.56 -13.35 5.64
CA LYS A 337 -17.74 -14.09 5.17
C LYS A 337 -17.99 -15.31 6.05
N ALA A 338 -16.94 -16.09 6.34
CA ALA A 338 -17.04 -17.27 7.21
C ALA A 338 -17.29 -16.91 8.70
N LEU A 339 -16.80 -15.74 9.14
CA LEU A 339 -17.02 -15.24 10.52
C LEU A 339 -18.43 -14.69 10.75
N THR A 340 -19.11 -14.20 9.70
CA THR A 340 -20.42 -13.55 9.83
C THR A 340 -21.47 -14.42 10.54
N PRO A 341 -21.68 -15.69 10.17
CA PRO A 341 -22.63 -16.56 10.87
C PRO A 341 -22.32 -16.74 12.36
N VAL A 342 -21.03 -16.74 12.73
CA VAL A 342 -20.58 -16.89 14.12
C VAL A 342 -20.96 -15.66 14.95
N PHE A 343 -20.78 -14.46 14.39
CA PHE A 343 -21.18 -13.22 15.05
C PHE A 343 -22.71 -13.08 15.16
N ILE A 344 -23.46 -13.39 14.11
CA ILE A 344 -24.94 -13.37 14.14
C ILE A 344 -25.48 -14.35 15.19
N ALA A 345 -24.89 -15.54 15.31
CA ALA A 345 -25.29 -16.51 16.33
C ALA A 345 -25.11 -15.93 17.76
N ARG A 346 -23.97 -15.27 18.01
CA ARG A 346 -23.68 -14.60 19.28
C ARG A 346 -24.66 -13.46 19.56
N GLU A 347 -24.96 -12.62 18.57
CA GLU A 347 -25.94 -11.53 18.70
C GLU A 347 -27.34 -12.04 19.05
N ASN A 348 -27.70 -13.21 18.52
CA ASN A 348 -28.95 -13.91 18.85
C ASN A 348 -28.90 -14.69 20.18
N GLY A 349 -27.86 -14.51 21.00
CA GLY A 349 -27.72 -15.12 22.33
C GLY A 349 -27.06 -16.50 22.35
N HIS A 350 -26.63 -17.05 21.21
CA HIS A 350 -25.95 -18.35 21.15
C HIS A 350 -24.45 -18.17 21.42
N THR A 351 -24.05 -18.16 22.69
CA THR A 351 -22.67 -17.92 23.13
C THR A 351 -21.85 -19.18 23.35
N ALA A 352 -22.50 -20.33 23.50
CA ALA A 352 -21.83 -21.62 23.73
C ALA A 352 -20.94 -21.98 22.53
N GLY A 353 -19.66 -22.26 22.79
CA GLY A 353 -18.69 -22.64 21.77
C GLY A 353 -18.25 -21.50 20.83
N PHE A 354 -18.57 -20.23 21.14
CA PHE A 354 -18.25 -19.08 20.30
C PHE A 354 -16.76 -18.98 19.96
N GLU A 355 -15.87 -19.04 20.97
CA GLU A 355 -14.42 -18.96 20.73
C GLU A 355 -13.91 -20.10 19.84
N GLU A 356 -14.45 -21.31 20.02
CA GLU A 356 -14.07 -22.48 19.24
C GLU A 356 -14.52 -22.35 17.78
N ALA A 357 -15.71 -21.78 17.55
CA ALA A 357 -16.19 -21.47 16.20
C ALA A 357 -15.29 -20.44 15.51
N ILE A 358 -14.87 -19.38 16.21
CA ILE A 358 -13.92 -18.40 15.68
C ILE A 358 -12.57 -19.06 15.35
N ARG A 359 -12.00 -19.84 16.28
CA ARG A 359 -10.73 -20.56 16.04
C ARG A 359 -10.81 -21.45 14.82
N ARG A 360 -11.90 -22.20 14.65
CA ARG A 360 -12.10 -23.07 13.48
C ARG A 360 -12.11 -22.29 12.16
N VAL A 361 -12.73 -21.11 12.13
CA VAL A 361 -12.68 -20.25 10.94
C VAL A 361 -11.26 -19.74 10.70
N MET A 362 -10.58 -19.26 11.75
CA MET A 362 -9.23 -18.71 11.64
C MET A 362 -8.17 -19.76 11.29
N LEU A 363 -8.32 -21.04 11.68
CA LEU A 363 -7.40 -22.12 11.31
C LEU A 363 -7.36 -22.39 9.80
N ASN A 364 -8.43 -22.04 9.09
CA ASN A 364 -8.49 -22.17 7.62
C ASN A 364 -7.94 -20.94 6.89
N THR A 365 -7.53 -19.89 7.63
CA THR A 365 -6.97 -18.68 7.03
C THR A 365 -5.46 -18.81 6.84
N ASN A 366 -4.94 -18.22 5.76
CA ASN A 366 -3.50 -18.16 5.54
C ASN A 366 -2.90 -17.05 6.42
N PHE A 367 -1.88 -17.37 7.23
CA PHE A 367 -1.20 -16.41 8.12
C PHE A 367 -0.05 -15.66 7.42
N GLY A 368 -0.11 -15.56 6.11
CA GLY A 368 0.99 -15.12 5.25
C GLY A 368 1.76 -16.31 4.68
N GLY A 369 2.48 -16.07 3.58
CA GLY A 369 3.20 -17.11 2.85
C GLY A 369 2.79 -17.19 1.38
N PRO A 370 3.67 -17.77 0.53
CA PRO A 370 3.43 -17.83 -0.91
C PRO A 370 2.22 -18.73 -1.19
N HIS A 371 1.30 -18.24 -2.01
CA HIS A 371 0.16 -19.00 -2.48
C HIS A 371 -0.17 -18.60 -3.91
N LYS A 372 -0.85 -19.49 -4.64
CA LYS A 372 -1.24 -19.21 -6.01
C LYS A 372 -2.27 -18.09 -6.03
N ARG A 373 -1.97 -17.01 -6.74
CA ARG A 373 -2.91 -15.91 -6.99
C ARG A 373 -4.12 -16.45 -7.78
N ILE A 374 -5.32 -16.23 -7.26
CA ILE A 374 -6.59 -16.64 -7.91
C ILE A 374 -7.47 -15.41 -8.10
N SER A 375 -7.90 -15.16 -9.34
CA SER A 375 -8.82 -14.06 -9.65
C SER A 375 -10.07 -14.13 -8.75
N PRO A 376 -10.48 -13.02 -8.11
CA PRO A 376 -10.11 -11.63 -8.42
C PRO A 376 -8.98 -11.04 -7.57
N GLU A 377 -8.13 -11.85 -6.94
CA GLU A 377 -6.97 -11.36 -6.18
C GLU A 377 -6.02 -10.55 -7.07
N SER A 378 -5.63 -9.35 -6.60
CA SER A 378 -4.77 -8.43 -7.35
C SER A 378 -3.29 -8.82 -7.23
N PHE A 379 -2.51 -8.51 -8.26
CA PHE A 379 -1.06 -8.58 -8.27
C PHE A 379 -0.43 -7.82 -7.09
N TYR A 380 -1.00 -6.67 -6.72
CA TYR A 380 -0.51 -5.86 -5.59
C TYR A 380 -0.85 -6.45 -4.22
N THR A 381 -1.80 -7.39 -4.16
CA THR A 381 -2.13 -8.17 -2.94
C THR A 381 -1.26 -9.41 -2.84
N ASN A 382 -1.03 -10.08 -3.96
CA ASN A 382 -0.22 -11.28 -4.03
C ASN A 382 0.65 -11.25 -5.30
N SER A 383 1.89 -10.80 -5.15
CA SER A 383 2.80 -10.67 -6.28
C SER A 383 3.59 -11.95 -6.61
N TRP A 384 3.15 -13.09 -6.05
CA TRP A 384 3.70 -14.41 -6.34
C TRP A 384 3.09 -15.00 -7.63
N PRO A 385 3.89 -15.66 -8.50
CA PRO A 385 5.32 -15.91 -8.35
C PRO A 385 6.23 -14.81 -8.94
N GLU A 386 5.70 -13.82 -9.65
CA GLU A 386 6.50 -13.00 -10.57
C GLU A 386 7.56 -12.12 -9.90
N CYS A 387 7.32 -11.71 -8.65
CA CYS A 387 8.29 -10.93 -7.87
C CYS A 387 9.32 -11.78 -7.12
N PHE A 388 9.22 -13.10 -7.20
CA PHE A 388 10.05 -14.02 -6.45
C PHE A 388 10.85 -14.88 -7.40
N CYS A 389 12.08 -15.19 -6.98
CA CYS A 389 12.84 -16.22 -7.63
C CYS A 389 12.28 -17.60 -7.26
N GLN A 390 12.50 -18.58 -8.12
CA GLN A 390 11.96 -19.94 -8.00
C GLN A 390 13.06 -20.93 -7.64
N THR A 391 12.72 -21.91 -6.79
CA THR A 391 13.58 -23.04 -6.45
C THR A 391 12.72 -24.31 -6.32
N PRO A 392 12.82 -25.30 -7.23
CA PRO A 392 13.57 -25.27 -8.50
C PRO A 392 12.88 -24.38 -9.54
N ALA A 393 13.66 -23.66 -10.35
CA ALA A 393 13.11 -22.86 -11.45
C ALA A 393 12.99 -23.70 -12.72
N GLN A 394 11.83 -23.63 -13.39
CA GLN A 394 11.68 -24.24 -14.72
C GLN A 394 12.45 -23.46 -15.79
N ASN A 395 12.49 -22.13 -15.66
CA ASN A 395 13.29 -21.22 -16.49
C ASN A 395 14.50 -20.74 -15.68
N PRO A 396 15.75 -20.91 -16.16
CA PRO A 396 16.95 -20.41 -15.47
C PRO A 396 16.91 -18.91 -15.14
N ALA A 397 16.23 -18.08 -15.95
CA ALA A 397 16.06 -16.66 -15.69
C ALA A 397 15.26 -16.36 -14.42
N ASP A 398 14.51 -17.35 -13.92
CA ASP A 398 13.65 -17.24 -12.74
C ASP A 398 14.34 -17.80 -11.49
N GLY A 399 15.55 -18.37 -11.62
CA GLY A 399 16.28 -19.02 -10.53
C GLY A 399 16.69 -18.06 -9.41
N CYS A 400 16.66 -18.55 -8.17
CA CYS A 400 17.17 -17.78 -7.04
C CYS A 400 18.69 -17.56 -7.14
N PRO A 401 19.17 -16.33 -6.84
CA PRO A 401 20.61 -16.07 -6.79
C PRO A 401 21.24 -16.94 -5.69
N PRO A 402 22.48 -17.42 -5.89
CA PRO A 402 23.14 -18.36 -4.98
C PRO A 402 23.54 -17.77 -3.62
N LYS A 403 23.34 -16.46 -3.38
CA LYS A 403 23.66 -15.77 -2.10
C LYS A 403 22.37 -15.39 -1.36
N ASN A 404 22.40 -15.51 -0.05
CA ASN A 404 21.25 -15.31 0.84
C ASN A 404 20.74 -13.86 0.77
N ILE A 405 19.50 -13.68 0.30
CA ILE A 405 18.89 -12.36 0.06
C ILE A 405 18.70 -11.57 1.37
N SER A 406 18.59 -12.27 2.50
CA SER A 406 18.46 -11.66 3.83
C SER A 406 19.59 -10.70 4.19
N ASP A 407 20.83 -11.03 3.83
CA ASP A 407 22.02 -10.21 4.11
C ASP A 407 21.99 -8.87 3.34
N ILE A 408 21.32 -8.85 2.18
CA ILE A 408 21.16 -7.66 1.34
C ILE A 408 20.08 -6.72 1.90
N LEU A 409 19.04 -7.28 2.54
CA LEU A 409 17.96 -6.48 3.13
C LEU A 409 18.39 -5.83 4.46
N GLU A 410 19.13 -6.54 5.31
CA GLU A 410 19.67 -5.98 6.55
C GLU A 410 20.70 -4.88 6.30
N SER A 411 21.60 -5.07 5.33
CA SER A 411 22.58 -4.04 4.94
C SER A 411 21.93 -2.76 4.40
N ARG A 412 20.77 -2.86 3.72
CA ARG A 412 20.01 -1.68 3.25
C ARG A 412 19.28 -0.93 4.37
N LEU A 413 18.96 -1.60 5.48
CA LEU A 413 18.38 -0.97 6.67
C LEU A 413 19.45 -0.37 7.60
N GLN A 414 20.69 -0.87 7.53
CA GLN A 414 21.82 -0.41 8.33
C GLN A 414 22.66 0.67 7.62
N GLY A 415 22.77 0.66 6.29
CA GLY A 415 23.59 1.58 5.50
C GLY A 415 23.08 3.02 5.35
N SER A 416 22.10 3.45 6.14
CA SER A 416 21.61 4.84 6.18
C SER A 416 22.29 5.70 7.26
N GLY A 417 23.34 5.20 7.92
CA GLY A 417 24.21 5.99 8.78
C GLY A 417 25.37 6.55 7.98
N VAL A 418 25.33 7.85 7.66
CA VAL A 418 26.50 8.59 7.19
C VAL A 418 27.42 8.83 8.38
N THR A 419 28.65 8.37 8.31
CA THR A 419 29.77 9.10 8.91
C THR A 419 30.80 9.34 7.83
N ASP A 420 30.85 10.60 7.41
CA ASP A 420 32.01 11.27 6.87
C ASP A 420 33.15 11.16 7.90
N ASP A 421 34.33 10.72 7.47
CA ASP A 421 35.60 11.18 8.01
C ASP A 421 36.71 10.70 7.05
N GLY A 422 37.14 11.63 6.21
CA GLY A 422 38.46 11.57 5.61
C GLY A 422 39.51 11.85 6.69
N PHE A 423 40.42 10.90 6.91
CA PHE A 423 41.75 11.21 7.42
C PHE A 423 42.83 10.41 6.68
N VAL A 424 43.85 11.16 6.30
CA VAL A 424 45.04 10.76 5.56
C VAL A 424 46.03 10.04 6.48
N GLY A 425 46.64 8.97 5.95
CA GLY A 425 48.04 8.59 6.22
C GLY A 425 48.33 7.66 7.39
N SER A 426 48.82 6.45 7.11
CA SER A 426 50.26 6.10 7.21
C SER A 426 50.47 4.58 7.17
N ASP A 427 51.46 4.17 6.38
CA ASP A 427 52.09 2.84 6.41
C ASP A 427 52.62 2.51 7.81
N VAL A 428 52.41 1.28 8.31
CA VAL A 428 53.46 0.47 8.96
C VAL A 428 53.16 -1.04 8.83
N ALA A 429 54.14 -1.70 8.24
CA ALA A 429 54.59 -3.10 8.28
C ALA A 429 53.95 -4.14 9.24
N SER A 430 53.88 -5.35 8.68
CA SER A 430 54.17 -6.69 9.26
C SER A 430 54.72 -6.76 10.70
N VAL A 431 54.29 -7.78 11.47
CA VAL A 431 55.11 -8.85 12.08
C VAL A 431 54.34 -9.62 13.18
N THR A 432 54.18 -10.93 12.94
CA THR A 432 54.21 -12.15 13.79
C THR A 432 53.46 -12.34 15.13
N ASP A 433 53.19 -13.64 15.35
CA ASP A 433 53.11 -14.44 16.59
C ASP A 433 51.76 -14.47 17.32
N LYS A 434 51.12 -15.62 17.61
CA LYS A 434 51.51 -17.04 17.72
C LYS A 434 50.37 -17.95 17.29
#